data_AF-A0AAV2I3S6-F1
#
_entry.id   AF-A0AAV2I3S6-F1
#
_cell.length_a   1.000
_cell.length_b   1.000
_cell.length_c   1.000
_cell.angle_alpha   90.00
_cell.angle_beta   90.00
_cell.angle_gamma   90.00
#
_symmetry.space_group_name_H-M   'P 1'
#
loop_
_entity.id
_entity.type
_entity.pdbx_description
1 polymer ?
#
loop_
_entity_poly.entity_id
_entity_poly.type
_entity_poly.pdbx_seq_one_letter_code
_entity_poly.pdbx_strand_id
1 'polypeptide(L)'
;MLPVVKYSIKFPSLARKPTEGHVRPLSVRNTALSIRRLKYRLQPLKQHAVFGPRLDMSSQNLLKWLRVSGFDVFAADSKIQKWLRLREKLNIDMMVETDQIPKIFRSGYPGGLCGFDREGSAVFYE
;
A
#
# COMPACT_ATOMS: atom_id res chain seq x y z
N MET A 1 -18.73 1.33 -24.83
CA MET A 1 -17.28 1.56 -24.98
C MET A 1 -16.90 2.83 -24.22
N LEU A 2 -16.23 2.72 -23.08
CA LEU A 2 -15.73 3.89 -22.36
C LEU A 2 -14.33 4.26 -22.88
N PRO A 3 -14.03 5.55 -23.12
CA PRO A 3 -12.77 5.96 -23.70
C PRO A 3 -11.62 5.80 -22.69
N VAL A 4 -10.58 5.09 -23.11
CA VAL A 4 -9.32 4.97 -22.37
C VAL A 4 -8.53 6.27 -22.56
N VAL A 5 -8.59 7.16 -21.56
CA VAL A 5 -7.74 8.35 -21.52
C VAL A 5 -6.29 7.90 -21.30
N LYS A 6 -5.48 7.95 -22.35
CA LYS A 6 -4.03 7.70 -22.28
C LYS A 6 -3.36 8.90 -21.61
N TYR A 7 -3.14 8.82 -20.30
CA TYR A 7 -2.21 9.72 -19.62
C TYR A 7 -0.77 9.32 -19.95
N SER A 8 -0.10 10.14 -20.76
CA SER A 8 1.35 10.04 -21.00
C SER A 8 2.09 10.55 -19.76
N ILE A 9 2.88 9.69 -19.12
CA ILE A 9 3.70 10.08 -17.96
C ILE A 9 5.15 9.67 -18.23
N LYS A 10 6.04 10.66 -18.21
CA LYS A 10 7.49 10.46 -18.12
C LYS A 10 7.83 10.06 -16.68
N PHE A 11 8.52 8.93 -16.52
CA PHE A 11 9.08 8.51 -15.24
C PHE A 11 10.41 9.24 -15.02
N PRO A 12 10.65 9.91 -13.88
CA PRO A 12 12.02 10.14 -13.44
C PRO A 12 12.60 8.79 -12.99
N SER A 13 13.77 8.42 -13.52
CA SER A 13 14.46 7.20 -13.10
C SER A 13 14.81 7.33 -11.61
N LEU A 14 14.16 6.56 -10.75
CA LEU A 14 14.49 6.49 -9.33
C LEU A 14 15.31 5.25 -9.06
N ALA A 15 16.58 5.29 -9.47
CA ALA A 15 17.61 4.51 -8.81
C ALA A 15 17.87 5.13 -7.43
N ARG A 16 17.15 4.70 -6.41
CA ARG A 16 17.64 4.77 -5.02
C ARG A 16 17.54 3.37 -4.44
N LYS A 17 18.70 2.80 -4.12
CA LYS A 17 18.84 1.54 -3.37
C LYS A 17 18.02 1.63 -2.08
N PRO A 18 17.40 0.53 -1.60
CA PRO A 18 16.80 0.53 -0.28
C PRO A 18 17.92 0.77 0.73
N THR A 19 17.84 1.87 1.48
CA THR A 19 18.68 2.05 2.64
C THR A 19 18.19 1.06 3.69
N GLU A 20 18.93 -0.03 3.89
CA GLU A 20 18.89 -0.86 5.09
C GLU A 20 19.38 -0.03 6.28
N GLY A 21 18.62 1.00 6.64
CA GLY A 21 18.80 1.77 7.84
C GLY A 21 17.75 1.32 8.82
N HIS A 22 18.16 0.83 9.98
CA HIS A 22 17.29 0.64 11.13
C HIS A 22 16.55 1.98 11.40
N VAL A 23 15.31 2.10 10.93
CA VAL A 23 14.51 3.33 11.09
C VAL A 23 14.19 3.44 12.56
N ARG A 24 14.98 4.25 13.29
CA ARG A 24 14.73 4.47 14.71
C ARG A 24 13.30 5.00 14.87
N PRO A 25 12.50 4.42 15.77
CA PRO A 25 11.17 4.94 16.02
C PRO A 25 11.30 6.40 16.48
N LEU A 26 10.55 7.29 15.81
CA LEU A 26 10.42 8.67 16.27
C LEU A 26 9.79 8.69 17.66
N SER A 27 10.04 9.77 18.41
CA SER A 27 9.30 10.02 19.65
C SER A 27 7.78 9.96 19.39
N VAL A 28 7.00 9.58 20.40
CA VAL A 28 5.54 9.48 20.30
C VAL A 28 4.93 10.78 19.78
N ARG A 29 5.43 11.93 20.26
CA ARG A 29 5.00 13.27 19.83
C ARG A 29 5.27 13.52 18.34
N ASN A 30 6.47 13.16 17.86
CA ASN A 30 6.85 13.33 16.46
C ASN A 30 6.06 12.40 15.54
N THR A 31 5.78 11.18 16.00
CA THR A 31 4.95 10.22 15.29
C THR A 31 3.52 10.74 15.10
N ALA A 32 2.90 11.25 16.17
CA ALA A 32 1.55 11.84 16.10
C ALA A 32 1.49 13.05 15.14
N LEU A 33 2.53 13.89 15.15
CA LEU A 33 2.67 15.02 14.22
C LEU A 33 2.76 14.56 12.76
N SER A 34 3.59 13.56 12.47
CA SER A 34 3.73 13.02 11.11
C SER A 34 2.42 12.40 10.61
N ILE A 35 1.70 11.66 11.45
CA ILE A 35 0.37 11.13 11.11
C ILE A 35 -0.60 12.27 10.81
N ARG A 36 -0.66 13.30 11.66
CA ARG A 36 -1.56 14.45 11.46
C ARG A 36 -1.26 15.18 10.15
N ARG A 37 0.02 15.42 9.85
CA ARG A 37 0.46 16.04 8.60
C ARG A 37 0.10 15.19 7.38
N LEU A 38 0.34 13.89 7.45
CA LEU A 38 -0.03 12.97 6.37
C LEU A 38 -1.55 12.93 6.16
N LYS A 39 -2.35 12.86 7.23
CA LYS A 39 -3.81 12.92 7.16
C LYS A 39 -4.29 14.18 6.46
N TYR A 40 -3.72 15.33 6.78
CA TYR A 40 -4.06 16.60 6.15
C TYR A 40 -3.80 16.56 4.64
N ARG A 41 -2.62 16.06 4.22
CA ARG A 41 -2.27 15.96 2.79
C ARG A 41 -3.17 15.02 2.01
N LEU A 42 -3.63 13.95 2.64
CA LEU A 42 -4.48 12.94 2.01
C LEU A 42 -5.97 13.34 1.97
N GLN A 43 -6.37 14.47 2.56
CA GLN A 43 -7.78 14.92 2.56
C GLN A 43 -8.40 15.01 1.16
N PRO A 44 -7.76 15.60 0.14
CA PRO A 44 -8.32 15.65 -1.21
C PRO A 44 -8.51 14.25 -1.80
N LEU A 45 -7.55 13.35 -1.53
CA LEU A 45 -7.61 11.98 -2.00
C LEU A 45 -8.72 11.19 -1.30
N LYS A 46 -9.00 11.50 -0.02
CA LYS A 46 -10.09 10.89 0.74
C LYS A 46 -11.47 11.27 0.21
N GLN A 47 -11.61 12.48 -0.33
CA GLN A 47 -12.84 12.98 -0.93
C GLN A 47 -13.07 12.47 -2.36
N HIS A 48 -12.04 11.92 -3.01
CA HIS A 48 -12.13 11.40 -4.37
C HIS A 48 -13.05 10.18 -4.44
N ALA A 49 -13.99 10.15 -5.40
CA ALA A 49 -15.00 9.08 -5.51
C ALA A 49 -14.39 7.67 -5.65
N VAL A 50 -13.33 7.53 -6.46
CA VAL A 50 -12.65 6.23 -6.68
C VAL A 50 -11.66 5.87 -5.57
N PHE A 51 -10.75 6.79 -5.19
CA PHE A 51 -9.67 6.49 -4.24
C PHE A 51 -10.09 6.61 -2.78
N GLY A 52 -11.07 7.46 -2.47
CA GLY A 52 -11.53 7.73 -1.11
C GLY A 52 -12.02 6.49 -0.36
N PRO A 53 -12.88 5.65 -0.96
CA PRO A 53 -13.31 4.38 -0.35
C PRO A 53 -12.16 3.40 -0.13
N ARG A 54 -11.13 3.42 -0.99
CA ARG A 54 -9.96 2.53 -0.94
C ARG A 54 -8.87 2.99 0.03
N LEU A 55 -8.95 4.22 0.50
CA LEU A 55 -7.97 4.82 1.41
C LEU A 55 -8.41 4.68 2.86
N ASP A 56 -7.68 3.86 3.62
CA ASP A 56 -7.81 3.81 5.08
C ASP A 56 -6.99 4.93 5.74
N MET A 57 -7.69 5.77 6.49
CA MET A 57 -7.14 6.90 7.24
C MET A 57 -6.85 6.56 8.71
N SER A 58 -6.95 5.29 9.11
CA SER A 58 -6.59 4.83 10.45
C SER A 58 -5.11 5.12 10.75
N SER A 59 -4.82 5.48 12.00
CA SER A 59 -3.44 5.78 12.42
C SER A 59 -2.52 4.56 12.23
N GLN A 60 -3.03 3.35 12.43
CA GLN A 60 -2.28 2.11 12.26
C GLN A 60 -1.83 1.89 10.82
N ASN A 61 -2.71 2.13 9.83
CA ASN A 61 -2.34 1.96 8.43
C ASN A 61 -1.43 3.09 7.92
N LEU A 62 -1.67 4.34 8.32
CA LEU A 62 -0.77 5.45 7.97
C LEU A 62 0.64 5.29 8.56
N LEU A 63 0.75 4.68 9.75
CA LEU A 63 2.03 4.35 10.36
C LEU A 63 2.85 3.37 9.53
N LYS A 64 2.23 2.38 8.88
CA LYS A 64 2.93 1.45 7.98
C LYS A 64 3.62 2.22 6.84
N TRP A 65 2.89 3.13 6.21
CA TRP A 65 3.40 3.98 5.13
C TRP A 65 4.49 4.96 5.58
N LEU A 66 4.35 5.53 6.78
CA LEU A 66 5.38 6.38 7.36
C LEU A 66 6.65 5.58 7.68
N ARG A 67 6.54 4.40 8.30
CA ARG A 67 7.69 3.55 8.64
C ARG A 67 8.51 3.18 7.41
N VAL A 68 7.86 2.69 6.34
CA VAL A 68 8.55 2.35 5.08
C VAL A 68 9.07 3.57 4.33
N SER A 69 8.73 4.78 4.77
CA SER A 69 9.18 6.05 4.18
C SER A 69 10.17 6.79 5.09
N GLY A 70 10.69 6.15 6.14
CA GLY A 70 11.59 6.82 7.09
C GLY A 70 10.94 8.00 7.80
N PHE A 71 9.62 7.95 8.01
CA PHE A 71 8.77 9.02 8.53
C PHE A 71 8.73 10.31 7.70
N ASP A 72 9.19 10.29 6.45
CA ASP A 72 8.96 11.36 5.49
C ASP A 72 7.51 11.34 5.02
N VAL A 73 6.80 12.43 5.32
CA VAL A 73 5.39 12.62 5.00
C VAL A 73 5.14 12.70 3.48
N PHE A 74 6.03 13.32 2.71
CA PHE A 74 5.89 13.46 1.26
C PHE A 74 6.16 12.15 0.54
N ALA A 75 7.18 11.40 0.99
CA ALA A 75 7.46 10.07 0.47
C ALA A 75 6.31 9.09 0.77
N ALA A 76 5.74 9.14 1.99
CA ALA A 76 4.58 8.32 2.36
C ALA A 76 3.35 8.64 1.50
N ASP A 77 3.02 9.93 1.33
CA ASP A 77 1.93 10.40 0.45
C ASP A 77 2.10 9.89 -0.99
N SER A 78 3.31 10.03 -1.55
CA SER A 78 3.63 9.56 -2.90
C SER A 78 3.47 8.04 -3.06
N LYS A 79 3.90 7.25 -2.06
CA LYS A 79 3.73 5.80 -2.06
C LYS A 79 2.27 5.37 -1.98
N ILE A 80 1.47 6.05 -1.15
CA ILE A 80 0.03 5.79 -1.03
C ILE A 80 -0.68 6.06 -2.36
N GLN A 81 -0.38 7.19 -3.02
CA GLN A 81 -0.97 7.50 -4.32
C GLN A 81 -0.57 6.46 -5.39
N LYS A 82 0.69 6.03 -5.42
CA LYS A 82 1.16 4.98 -6.33
C LYS A 82 0.45 3.65 -6.07
N TRP A 83 0.29 3.28 -4.80
CA TRP A 83 -0.41 2.07 -4.40
C TRP A 83 -1.88 2.07 -4.84
N LEU A 84 -2.60 3.17 -4.61
CA LEU A 84 -4.01 3.29 -5.01
C LEU A 84 -4.21 3.18 -6.52
N ARG A 85 -3.31 3.75 -7.32
CA ARG A 85 -3.33 3.60 -8.79
C ARG A 85 -3.02 2.15 -9.22
N LEU A 86 -2.10 1.48 -8.55
CA LEU A 86 -1.81 0.06 -8.82
C LEU A 86 -3.02 -0.81 -8.51
N ARG A 87 -3.65 -0.57 -7.36
CA ARG A 87 -4.85 -1.27 -6.88
C ARG A 87 -6.00 -1.14 -7.88
N GLU A 88 -6.19 0.06 -8.42
CA GLU A 88 -7.15 0.33 -9.49
C GLU A 88 -6.78 -0.37 -10.79
N LYS A 89 -5.54 -0.23 -11.26
CA LYS A 89 -5.07 -0.79 -12.54
C LYS A 89 -5.18 -2.32 -12.58
N LEU A 90 -4.83 -2.98 -11.49
CA LEU A 90 -4.84 -4.44 -11.38
C LEU A 90 -6.16 -4.98 -10.86
N ASN A 91 -7.11 -4.09 -10.53
CA ASN A 91 -8.41 -4.46 -9.99
C ASN A 91 -8.31 -5.41 -8.78
N ILE A 92 -7.37 -5.10 -7.87
CA ILE A 92 -7.01 -5.95 -6.72
C ILE A 92 -8.23 -6.22 -5.82
N ASP A 93 -9.16 -5.27 -5.75
CA ASP A 93 -10.38 -5.41 -4.95
C ASP A 93 -11.26 -6.58 -5.39
N MET A 94 -11.34 -6.81 -6.70
CA MET A 94 -12.11 -7.92 -7.25
C MET A 94 -11.31 -9.23 -7.31
N MET A 95 -9.99 -9.22 -7.08
CA MET A 95 -9.16 -10.43 -7.23
C MET A 95 -9.55 -11.54 -6.25
N VAL A 96 -9.98 -11.19 -5.03
CA VAL A 96 -10.42 -12.17 -4.03
C VAL A 96 -11.80 -12.75 -4.39
N GLU A 97 -12.68 -11.92 -4.95
CA GLU A 97 -14.07 -12.30 -5.24
C GLU A 97 -14.22 -13.15 -6.52
N THR A 98 -13.32 -12.95 -7.49
CA THR A 98 -13.50 -13.51 -8.83
C THR A 98 -13.08 -14.98 -8.97
N ASP A 99 -12.32 -15.54 -8.01
CA ASP A 99 -11.76 -16.91 -8.05
C ASP A 99 -11.30 -17.34 -9.47
N GLN A 100 -10.62 -16.45 -10.19
CA GLN A 100 -10.14 -16.68 -11.56
C GLN A 100 -8.73 -17.27 -11.61
N ILE A 101 -8.27 -17.91 -10.54
CA ILE A 101 -6.93 -18.50 -10.48
C ILE A 101 -6.87 -19.66 -11.49
N PRO A 102 -5.97 -19.61 -12.51
CA PRO A 102 -5.86 -20.68 -13.50
C PRO A 102 -5.55 -22.03 -12.84
N LYS A 103 -6.12 -23.12 -13.39
CA LYS A 103 -6.01 -24.47 -12.81
C LYS A 103 -4.58 -24.89 -12.50
N ILE A 104 -3.61 -24.53 -13.35
CA ILE A 104 -2.20 -24.86 -13.15
C ILE A 104 -1.62 -24.28 -11.85
N PHE A 105 -2.05 -23.08 -11.45
CA PHE A 105 -1.65 -22.48 -10.18
C PHE A 105 -2.37 -23.16 -9.01
N ARG A 106 -3.63 -23.56 -9.15
CA ARG A 106 -4.34 -24.29 -8.09
C ARG A 106 -3.73 -25.66 -7.78
N SER A 107 -3.31 -26.40 -8.81
CA SER A 107 -2.79 -27.76 -8.63
C SER A 107 -1.27 -27.83 -8.49
N GLY A 108 -0.54 -26.78 -8.90
CA GLY A 108 0.91 -26.83 -9.06
C GLY A 108 1.68 -25.68 -8.41
N TYR A 109 1.02 -24.69 -7.82
CA TYR A 109 1.73 -23.66 -7.05
C TYR A 109 2.12 -24.24 -5.68
N PRO A 110 3.41 -24.42 -5.38
CA PRO A 110 3.84 -24.81 -4.05
C PRO A 110 3.60 -23.64 -3.08
N GLY A 111 3.24 -23.99 -1.85
CA GLY A 111 3.02 -23.02 -0.78
C GLY A 111 1.56 -22.68 -0.51
N GLY A 112 1.32 -22.04 0.62
CA GLY A 112 -0.01 -21.69 1.08
C GLY A 112 -0.07 -21.16 2.50
N LEU A 113 -1.21 -20.57 2.84
CA LEU A 113 -1.51 -20.12 4.20
C LEU A 113 -1.89 -21.31 5.07
N CYS A 114 -1.14 -21.57 6.15
CA CYS A 114 -1.44 -22.64 7.09
C CYS A 114 -1.12 -22.24 8.53
N GLY A 115 -2.13 -22.27 9.40
CA GLY A 115 -1.96 -22.00 10.83
C GLY A 115 -1.60 -20.54 11.17
N PHE A 116 -1.26 -20.36 12.45
CA PHE A 116 -0.88 -19.07 13.03
C PHE A 116 0.36 -19.27 13.89
N ASP A 117 1.20 -18.23 13.99
CA ASP A 117 2.31 -18.22 14.94
C ASP A 117 1.82 -18.03 16.38
N ARG A 118 2.77 -17.97 17.34
CA ARG A 118 2.46 -17.79 18.76
C ARG A 118 1.83 -16.43 19.08
N GLU A 119 1.98 -15.45 18.20
CA GLU A 119 1.42 -14.10 18.33
C GLU A 119 0.06 -13.95 17.62
N GLY A 120 -0.40 -15.00 16.94
CA GLY A 120 -1.65 -15.03 16.18
C GLY A 120 -1.53 -14.48 14.76
N SER A 121 -0.32 -14.29 14.23
CA SER A 121 -0.10 -13.88 12.84
C SER A 121 -0.23 -15.08 11.90
N ALA A 122 -0.90 -14.90 10.75
CA ALA A 122 -1.03 -15.96 9.76
C ALA A 122 0.33 -16.31 9.14
N VAL A 123 0.60 -17.62 8.98
CA VAL A 123 1.87 -18.12 8.41
C VAL A 123 1.66 -18.56 6.96
N PHE A 124 2.53 -18.11 6.07
CA PHE A 124 2.60 -18.56 4.68
C PHE A 124 3.84 -19.44 4.51
N TYR A 125 3.66 -20.65 3.99
CA TYR A 125 4.73 -21.57 3.63
C TYR A 125 5.02 -21.44 2.14
N GLU A 126 6.28 -21.39 1.76
CA GLU A 126 6.76 -21.40 0.37
C GLU A 126 6.93 -22.83 -0.16
#